data_AF-A0A162WFQ7-F1
#
_entry.id   AF-A0A162WFQ7-F1
#
_cell.length_a   1.000
_cell.length_b   1.000
_cell.length_c   1.000
_cell.angle_alpha   90.00
_cell.angle_beta   90.00
_cell.angle_gamma   90.00
#
_symmetry.space_group_name_H-M   'P 1'
#
loop_
_entity.id
_entity.type
_entity.pdbx_description
1 polymer ?
#
loop_
_entity_poly.entity_id
_entity_poly.type
_entity_poly.pdbx_seq_one_letter_code
_entity_poly.pdbx_strand_id
1 'polypeptide(L)'
;MTTEQTASLTTLPRASSMNRESSEPVQSVVTPLASTAQSPSSANHTPAPTDSGSSFQPFQMLMDSVISIKYGDELQDSCGIHEGMVCCHSQQVQLWCTRAKPLRIKYDKCEELAQELTSLSILSLTAARYEENEVEKKAASLITYIDNHFPLSIYQANVSKLIKDTLIAQVTDGLVKDPKTRINSKTHNELSFHGRLISLNWQGMLNMFERLCGIMNRIKISEKEKGKKDQIKAMAQKTIFLRGTSNAAVQSLLVWIYQGNLHYESSEHLYEVYELAIKLGVNALAEVCLCQLFNTASDIIHKTQRLGIALDTLLGFTSAEESEKLQDQHVVSDNTVEIIFQRVLKDEKPPARLLDLVVDVMAKRMHSRLWAHMQETISRPVALRLVETMLHLKDMKAVYVESPDSVIKLEDSHSANTPARSTLEAIDEPTLAS
;
A
#
# COMPACT_ATOMS: atom_id res chain seq x y z
N MET A 1 -38.49 -33.88 -37.23
CA MET A 1 -37.77 -32.70 -37.72
C MET A 1 -36.58 -32.50 -36.82
N THR A 2 -35.41 -32.73 -37.40
CA THR A 2 -34.07 -32.73 -36.83
C THR A 2 -33.57 -31.31 -36.62
N THR A 3 -33.03 -31.02 -35.43
CA THR A 3 -32.19 -29.84 -35.21
C THR A 3 -30.92 -30.28 -34.49
N GLU A 4 -29.82 -30.12 -35.21
CA GLU A 4 -28.46 -30.47 -34.85
C GLU A 4 -27.90 -29.51 -33.79
N GLN A 5 -27.22 -30.06 -32.79
CA GLN A 5 -26.37 -29.35 -31.85
C GLN A 5 -24.95 -29.25 -32.44
N THR A 6 -24.50 -28.04 -32.75
CA THR A 6 -23.10 -27.75 -33.04
C THR A 6 -22.42 -27.20 -31.78
N ALA A 7 -21.47 -27.97 -31.26
CA ALA A 7 -20.57 -27.58 -30.19
C ALA A 7 -19.38 -26.81 -30.76
N SER A 8 -19.17 -25.58 -30.27
CA SER A 8 -18.00 -24.76 -30.60
C SER A 8 -16.88 -25.01 -29.59
N LEU A 9 -15.76 -25.56 -30.06
CA LEU A 9 -14.49 -25.63 -29.35
C LEU A 9 -13.87 -24.23 -29.26
N THR A 10 -13.61 -23.75 -28.04
CA THR A 10 -12.82 -22.54 -27.80
C THR A 10 -11.37 -22.93 -27.47
N THR A 11 -10.48 -22.57 -28.39
CA THR A 11 -9.03 -22.74 -28.35
C THR A 11 -8.40 -21.73 -27.39
N LEU A 12 -7.56 -22.19 -26.45
CA LEU A 12 -6.76 -21.36 -25.55
C LEU A 12 -5.55 -20.74 -26.26
N PRO A 13 -5.20 -19.46 -26.01
CA PRO A 13 -4.01 -18.85 -26.57
C PRO A 13 -2.73 -19.24 -25.81
N ARG A 14 -1.70 -19.50 -26.63
CA ARG A 14 -0.33 -19.90 -26.32
C ARG A 14 0.45 -18.71 -25.75
N ALA A 15 0.96 -18.85 -24.51
CA ALA A 15 1.80 -17.83 -23.90
C ALA A 15 3.21 -17.82 -24.52
N SER A 16 3.64 -16.65 -25.00
CA SER A 16 4.95 -16.41 -25.59
C SER A 16 6.03 -16.25 -24.53
N SER A 17 7.11 -17.00 -24.74
CA SER A 17 8.35 -17.01 -23.96
C SER A 17 9.13 -15.71 -24.17
N MET A 18 9.46 -14.99 -23.09
CA MET A 18 10.47 -13.92 -23.12
C MET A 18 11.78 -14.40 -22.51
N ASN A 19 12.82 -14.30 -23.34
CA ASN A 19 14.21 -14.57 -23.05
C ASN A 19 14.72 -13.70 -21.89
N ARG A 20 15.53 -14.31 -21.02
CA ARG A 20 16.30 -13.63 -19.97
C ARG A 20 17.77 -13.82 -20.31
N GLU A 21 18.40 -12.79 -20.86
CA GLU A 21 19.85 -12.73 -21.04
C GLU A 21 20.53 -12.38 -19.72
N SER A 22 21.52 -13.21 -19.38
CA SER A 22 22.39 -13.10 -18.22
C SER A 22 23.49 -12.07 -18.48
N SER A 23 23.87 -11.31 -17.46
CA SER A 23 25.13 -10.58 -17.44
C SER A 23 25.70 -10.64 -16.03
N GLU A 24 26.87 -11.28 -15.91
CA GLU A 24 27.73 -11.31 -14.73
C GLU A 24 28.33 -9.92 -14.45
N PRO A 25 28.83 -9.69 -13.22
CA PRO A 25 30.22 -9.24 -13.16
C PRO A 25 31.05 -9.84 -12.02
N VAL A 26 32.19 -10.38 -12.42
CA VAL A 26 33.58 -10.11 -11.96
C VAL A 26 33.82 -9.82 -10.47
N GLN A 27 34.51 -10.78 -9.85
CA GLN A 27 35.19 -10.70 -8.57
C GLN A 27 36.32 -9.66 -8.57
N SER A 28 36.50 -8.94 -7.46
CA SER A 28 37.78 -8.32 -7.10
C SER A 28 38.04 -8.47 -5.61
N VAL A 29 39.16 -9.14 -5.34
CA VAL A 29 39.78 -9.45 -4.06
C VAL A 29 40.63 -8.25 -3.63
N VAL A 30 40.46 -7.73 -2.40
CA VAL A 30 41.54 -7.03 -1.69
C VAL A 30 41.43 -7.29 -0.18
N THR A 31 42.45 -7.97 0.34
CA THR A 31 42.81 -8.03 1.77
C THR A 31 43.75 -6.86 2.08
N PRO A 32 43.74 -6.30 3.30
CA PRO A 32 45.01 -6.25 4.03
C PRO A 32 44.91 -6.57 5.53
N LEU A 33 46.11 -6.83 6.04
CA LEU A 33 46.50 -7.51 7.28
C LEU A 33 46.92 -6.50 8.37
N ALA A 34 46.49 -6.76 9.61
CA ALA A 34 47.08 -6.53 10.93
C ALA A 34 47.90 -5.25 11.28
N SER A 35 47.58 -4.60 12.42
CA SER A 35 48.33 -4.75 13.69
C SER A 35 47.81 -3.90 14.86
N THR A 36 47.42 -4.60 15.93
CA THR A 36 47.69 -4.46 17.38
C THR A 36 47.97 -3.09 18.04
N ALA A 37 47.17 -2.74 19.05
CA ALA A 37 47.64 -2.15 20.33
C ALA A 37 46.63 -2.42 21.48
N GLN A 38 47.16 -2.46 22.71
CA GLN A 38 46.64 -3.09 23.94
C GLN A 38 45.63 -2.25 24.76
N SER A 39 44.88 -2.95 25.62
CA SER A 39 43.88 -2.56 26.65
C SER A 39 44.46 -1.67 27.79
N PRO A 40 43.77 -1.38 28.93
CA PRO A 40 42.36 -1.56 29.34
C PRO A 40 41.75 -0.28 30.01
N SER A 41 40.44 -0.25 30.29
CA SER A 41 39.89 0.16 31.60
C SER A 41 38.36 0.13 31.64
N SER A 42 37.85 -0.44 32.73
CA SER A 42 36.43 -0.53 33.08
C SER A 42 35.86 0.83 33.51
N ALA A 43 34.69 1.19 32.98
CA ALA A 43 33.74 2.06 33.67
C ALA A 43 32.32 1.69 33.21
N ASN A 44 31.52 1.21 34.16
CA ASN A 44 30.08 1.00 34.01
C ASN A 44 29.41 2.35 33.73
N HIS A 45 29.00 2.56 32.48
CA HIS A 45 27.94 3.51 32.15
C HIS A 45 26.93 2.78 31.28
N THR A 46 25.77 2.50 31.86
CA THR A 46 24.56 2.15 31.12
C THR A 46 24.19 3.35 30.25
N PRO A 47 24.28 3.29 28.92
CA PRO A 47 23.72 4.33 28.08
C PRO A 47 22.21 4.12 28.05
N ALA A 48 21.49 5.17 28.40
CA ALA A 48 20.08 5.34 28.07
C ALA A 48 19.85 5.07 26.56
N PRO A 49 18.66 4.62 26.13
CA PRO A 49 18.39 4.31 24.74
C PRO A 49 18.53 5.61 23.93
N THR A 50 19.65 5.73 23.23
CA THR A 50 19.86 6.78 22.26
C THR A 50 18.83 6.63 21.16
N ASP A 51 18.12 7.73 20.92
CA ASP A 51 17.20 7.94 19.82
C ASP A 51 17.69 7.29 18.54
N SER A 52 16.76 6.62 17.87
CA SER A 52 16.87 5.98 16.58
C SER A 52 17.43 6.95 15.53
N GLY A 53 18.76 7.06 15.48
CA GLY A 53 19.46 7.66 14.36
C GLY A 53 19.04 6.91 13.11
N SER A 54 18.41 7.61 12.17
CA SER A 54 18.10 7.07 10.86
C SER A 54 19.43 6.66 10.23
N SER A 55 19.74 5.36 10.26
CA SER A 55 20.93 4.83 9.61
C SER A 55 20.81 5.18 8.14
N PHE A 56 21.69 6.07 7.65
CA PHE A 56 21.73 6.44 6.25
C PHE A 56 21.92 5.16 5.42
N GLN A 57 20.89 4.79 4.66
CA GLN A 57 20.99 3.68 3.70
C GLN A 57 21.39 4.29 2.34
N PRO A 58 22.51 3.86 1.75
CA PRO A 58 22.86 4.24 0.39
C PRO A 58 21.68 4.01 -0.55
N PHE A 59 21.44 4.93 -1.49
CA PHE A 59 20.31 4.86 -2.42
C PHE A 59 20.21 3.50 -3.14
N GLN A 60 21.34 2.86 -3.44
CA GLN A 60 21.39 1.52 -4.04
C GLN A 60 20.64 0.48 -3.19
N MET A 61 20.79 0.50 -1.87
CA MET A 61 20.12 -0.45 -0.97
C MET A 61 18.59 -0.28 -0.95
N LEU A 62 18.10 0.92 -1.28
CA LEU A 62 16.65 1.17 -1.34
C LEU A 62 15.98 0.47 -2.54
N MET A 63 16.77 0.04 -3.52
CA MET A 63 16.33 -0.53 -4.78
C MET A 63 16.46 -2.06 -4.84
N ASP A 64 16.87 -2.73 -3.75
CA ASP A 64 17.17 -4.17 -3.77
C ASP A 64 15.93 -5.07 -3.79
N SER A 65 14.83 -4.63 -3.17
CA SER A 65 13.61 -5.44 -3.00
C SER A 65 12.44 -4.76 -3.68
N VAL A 66 11.74 -5.47 -4.56
CA VAL A 66 10.50 -5.01 -5.20
C VAL A 66 9.30 -5.68 -4.53
N ILE A 67 8.28 -4.88 -4.25
CA ILE A 67 6.96 -5.34 -3.80
C ILE A 67 5.92 -4.97 -4.86
N SER A 68 4.86 -5.77 -4.95
CA SER A 68 3.76 -5.55 -5.89
C SER A 68 2.65 -4.74 -5.24
N ILE A 69 2.24 -3.63 -5.85
CA ILE A 69 0.99 -2.95 -5.50
C ILE A 69 -0.08 -3.49 -6.43
N LYS A 70 -1.16 -4.04 -5.86
CA LYS A 70 -2.36 -4.46 -6.59
C LYS A 70 -3.51 -3.51 -6.29
N TYR A 71 -4.17 -3.01 -7.32
CA TYR A 71 -5.15 -1.93 -7.20
C TYR A 71 -6.35 -2.09 -8.14
N GLY A 72 -7.33 -1.18 -8.04
CA GLY A 72 -8.65 -1.29 -8.66
C GLY A 72 -9.66 -2.04 -7.80
N ASP A 73 -10.93 -2.04 -8.22
CA ASP A 73 -12.03 -2.66 -7.47
C ASP A 73 -11.86 -4.18 -7.33
N GLU A 74 -11.39 -4.81 -8.39
CA GLU A 74 -11.16 -6.26 -8.45
C GLU A 74 -9.71 -6.69 -8.19
N LEU A 75 -8.79 -5.74 -7.93
CA LEU A 75 -7.36 -5.99 -7.72
C LEU A 75 -6.68 -6.71 -8.90
N GLN A 76 -7.17 -6.46 -10.12
CA GLN A 76 -6.62 -7.04 -11.36
C GLN A 76 -5.34 -6.34 -11.81
N ASP A 77 -5.27 -5.02 -11.63
CA ASP A 77 -4.11 -4.22 -12.00
C ASP A 77 -2.98 -4.38 -11.00
N SER A 78 -1.74 -4.32 -11.49
CA SER A 78 -0.56 -4.40 -10.63
C SER A 78 0.62 -3.60 -11.16
N CYS A 79 1.41 -3.05 -10.24
CA CYS A 79 2.70 -2.43 -10.54
C CYS A 79 3.75 -2.82 -9.49
N GLY A 80 5.03 -2.71 -9.84
CA GLY A 80 6.14 -2.92 -8.92
C GLY A 80 6.61 -1.61 -8.31
N ILE A 81 6.95 -1.62 -7.02
CA ILE A 81 7.62 -0.52 -6.33
C ILE A 81 8.75 -1.07 -5.47
N HIS A 82 9.83 -0.31 -5.33
CA HIS A 82 10.93 -0.69 -4.46
C HIS A 82 10.55 -0.51 -2.99
N GLU A 83 10.69 -1.57 -2.19
CA GLU A 83 10.32 -1.64 -0.77
C GLU A 83 11.03 -0.57 0.05
N GLY A 84 12.32 -0.34 -0.22
CA GLY A 84 13.10 0.69 0.46
C GLY A 84 12.55 2.09 0.19
N MET A 85 12.28 2.40 -1.09
CA MET A 85 11.74 3.70 -1.50
C MET A 85 10.42 4.03 -0.80
N VAL A 86 9.45 3.10 -0.81
CA VAL A 86 8.17 3.35 -0.13
C VAL A 86 8.32 3.46 1.38
N CYS A 87 9.22 2.68 2.00
CA CYS A 87 9.45 2.75 3.44
C CYS A 87 10.10 4.09 3.86
N CYS A 88 10.92 4.70 3.02
CA CYS A 88 11.49 6.02 3.28
C CYS A 88 10.43 7.12 3.36
N HIS A 89 9.37 7.01 2.56
CA HIS A 89 8.30 8.01 2.51
C HIS A 89 7.09 7.66 3.38
N SER A 90 6.95 6.42 3.82
CA SER A 90 5.83 5.94 4.62
C SER A 90 6.27 5.19 5.88
N GLN A 91 6.01 5.82 7.03
CA GLN A 91 6.18 5.18 8.35
C GLN A 91 5.23 3.99 8.52
N GLN A 92 4.02 4.09 7.96
CA GLN A 92 3.00 3.05 8.07
C GLN A 92 3.41 1.77 7.32
N VAL A 93 3.95 1.92 6.11
CA VAL A 93 4.48 0.80 5.31
C VAL A 93 5.74 0.25 5.96
N GLN A 94 6.64 1.09 6.46
CA GLN A 94 7.81 0.64 7.22
C GLN A 94 7.43 -0.23 8.43
N LEU A 95 6.38 0.16 9.16
CA LEU A 95 5.82 -0.63 10.27
C LEU A 95 5.27 -1.97 9.78
N TRP A 96 4.54 -1.98 8.66
CA TRP A 96 4.04 -3.22 8.05
C TRP A 96 5.18 -4.14 7.65
N CYS A 97 6.21 -3.64 6.96
CA CYS A 97 7.40 -4.40 6.57
C CYS A 97 8.08 -5.02 7.78
N THR A 98 8.30 -4.23 8.84
CA THR A 98 8.94 -4.70 10.07
C THR A 98 8.15 -5.83 10.73
N ARG A 99 6.82 -5.68 10.85
CA ARG A 99 5.94 -6.72 11.41
C ARG A 99 5.81 -7.94 10.50
N ALA A 100 5.96 -7.76 9.19
CA ALA A 100 5.86 -8.84 8.21
C ALA A 100 7.12 -9.70 8.13
N LYS A 101 8.31 -9.20 8.49
CA LYS A 101 9.60 -9.92 8.40
C LYS A 101 9.57 -11.35 8.97
N PRO A 102 9.09 -11.62 10.21
CA PRO A 102 9.07 -12.98 10.75
C PRO A 102 8.18 -13.92 9.95
N LEU A 103 7.09 -13.41 9.39
CA LEU A 103 6.16 -14.18 8.57
C LEU A 103 6.71 -14.42 7.16
N ARG A 104 7.42 -13.45 6.59
CA ARG A 104 8.14 -13.56 5.31
C ARG A 104 9.12 -14.74 5.35
N ILE A 105 9.95 -14.83 6.40
CA ILE A 105 10.89 -15.95 6.61
C ILE A 105 10.17 -17.31 6.60
N LYS A 106 8.98 -17.39 7.23
CA LYS A 106 8.19 -18.63 7.24
C LYS A 106 7.65 -18.97 5.85
N TYR A 107 7.18 -17.98 5.10
CA TYR A 107 6.70 -18.18 3.73
C TYR A 107 7.83 -18.58 2.78
N ASP A 108 9.00 -17.94 2.90
CA ASP A 108 10.19 -18.28 2.11
C ASP A 108 10.59 -19.74 2.39
N LYS A 109 10.61 -20.16 3.67
CA LYS A 109 10.87 -21.55 4.04
C LYS A 109 9.82 -22.52 3.48
N CYS A 110 8.54 -22.15 3.48
CA CYS A 110 7.50 -22.97 2.84
C CYS A 110 7.71 -23.11 1.32
N GLU A 111 8.13 -22.04 0.64
CA GLU A 111 8.40 -22.07 -0.80
C GLU A 111 9.63 -22.95 -1.10
N GLU A 112 10.71 -22.83 -0.31
CA GLU A 112 11.89 -23.71 -0.41
C GLU A 112 11.51 -25.19 -0.28
N LEU A 113 10.71 -25.53 0.74
CA LEU A 113 10.24 -26.91 0.95
C LEU A 113 9.39 -27.39 -0.24
N ALA A 114 8.56 -26.52 -0.82
CA ALA A 114 7.73 -26.87 -1.98
C ALA A 114 8.59 -27.10 -3.24
N GLN A 115 9.64 -26.30 -3.44
CA GLN A 115 10.57 -26.45 -4.54
C GLN A 115 11.41 -27.73 -4.41
N GLU A 116 11.88 -28.04 -3.21
CA GLU A 116 12.62 -29.27 -2.93
C GLU A 116 11.73 -30.50 -3.16
N LEU A 117 10.49 -30.47 -2.66
CA LEU A 117 9.50 -31.52 -2.87
C LEU A 117 9.18 -31.73 -4.36
N THR A 118 9.01 -30.64 -5.11
CA THR A 118 8.76 -30.69 -6.56
C THR A 118 9.96 -31.30 -7.28
N SER A 119 11.18 -30.90 -6.92
CA SER A 119 12.40 -31.44 -7.51
C SER A 119 12.53 -32.95 -7.27
N LEU A 120 12.27 -33.42 -6.05
CA LEU A 120 12.27 -34.85 -5.75
C LEU A 120 11.13 -35.62 -6.44
N SER A 121 9.96 -34.99 -6.64
CA SER A 121 8.85 -35.60 -7.38
C SER A 121 9.21 -35.88 -8.84
N ILE A 122 9.94 -34.96 -9.49
CA ILE A 122 10.41 -35.12 -10.87
C ILE A 122 11.41 -36.29 -10.98
N LEU A 123 12.28 -36.44 -9.97
CA LEU A 123 13.22 -37.56 -9.90
C LEU A 123 12.53 -38.91 -9.62
N SER A 124 11.30 -38.87 -9.08
CA SER A 124 10.51 -40.08 -8.75
C SER A 124 9.55 -40.51 -9.87
N LEU A 125 9.58 -39.88 -11.04
CA LEU A 125 8.71 -40.22 -12.16
C LEU A 125 8.99 -41.61 -12.75
N THR A 126 10.21 -42.13 -12.58
CA THR A 126 10.58 -43.47 -13.05
C THR A 126 11.38 -44.21 -11.98
N ALA A 127 11.22 -45.53 -11.94
CA ALA A 127 11.96 -46.41 -11.01
C ALA A 127 13.48 -46.23 -11.14
N ALA A 128 14.00 -46.19 -12.37
CA ALA A 128 15.43 -46.04 -12.63
C ALA A 128 16.01 -44.76 -12.02
N ARG A 129 15.33 -43.61 -12.19
CA ARG A 129 15.80 -42.34 -11.62
C ARG A 129 15.68 -42.31 -10.10
N TYR A 130 14.63 -42.92 -9.56
CA TYR A 130 14.40 -43.02 -8.12
C TYR A 130 15.54 -43.78 -7.42
N GLU A 131 15.93 -44.93 -8.00
CA GLU A 131 16.98 -45.79 -7.48
C GLU A 131 18.38 -45.17 -7.67
N GLU A 132 18.68 -44.67 -8.86
CA GLU A 132 20.00 -44.09 -9.20
C GLU A 132 20.36 -42.87 -8.34
N ASN A 133 19.37 -42.05 -7.95
CA ASN A 133 19.60 -40.79 -7.24
C ASN A 133 19.45 -40.89 -5.72
N GLU A 134 19.29 -42.11 -5.18
CA GLU A 134 18.97 -42.39 -3.78
C GLU A 134 17.82 -41.51 -3.25
N VAL A 135 16.78 -41.31 -4.07
CA VAL A 135 15.70 -40.36 -3.78
C VAL A 135 14.99 -40.72 -2.48
N GLU A 136 14.88 -42.01 -2.17
CA GLU A 136 14.28 -42.54 -0.95
C GLU A 136 14.80 -41.90 0.35
N LYS A 137 16.11 -41.75 0.51
CA LYS A 137 16.71 -41.26 1.77
C LYS A 137 16.48 -39.76 1.92
N LYS A 138 16.62 -39.02 0.82
CA LYS A 138 16.37 -37.57 0.75
C LYS A 138 14.89 -37.27 0.98
N ALA A 139 14.01 -38.00 0.30
CA ALA A 139 12.56 -37.92 0.44
C ALA A 139 12.11 -38.20 1.87
N ALA A 140 12.56 -39.32 2.45
CA ALA A 140 12.19 -39.70 3.81
C ALA A 140 12.65 -38.65 4.83
N SER A 141 13.86 -38.11 4.66
CA SER A 141 14.39 -37.04 5.52
C SER A 141 13.58 -35.75 5.40
N LEU A 142 13.26 -35.31 4.18
CA LEU A 142 12.46 -34.12 3.93
C LEU A 142 11.03 -34.25 4.48
N ILE A 143 10.36 -35.39 4.23
CA ILE A 143 9.00 -35.63 4.74
C ILE A 143 9.01 -35.69 6.27
N THR A 144 10.03 -36.31 6.88
CA THR A 144 10.20 -36.31 8.34
C THR A 144 10.41 -34.90 8.88
N TYR A 145 11.18 -34.06 8.18
CA TYR A 145 11.34 -32.66 8.55
C TYR A 145 10.01 -31.89 8.47
N ILE A 146 9.26 -32.05 7.38
CA ILE A 146 7.93 -31.41 7.20
C ILE A 146 6.95 -31.85 8.29
N ASP A 147 6.92 -33.14 8.65
CA ASP A 147 6.04 -33.69 9.70
C ASP A 147 6.31 -33.10 11.09
N ASN A 148 7.53 -32.67 11.37
CA ASN A 148 7.95 -32.17 12.69
C ASN A 148 8.12 -30.63 12.75
N HIS A 149 8.45 -29.99 11.63
CA HIS A 149 8.94 -28.61 11.58
C HIS A 149 8.33 -27.80 10.43
N PHE A 150 7.06 -27.99 10.12
CA PHE A 150 6.36 -27.17 9.12
C PHE A 150 6.38 -25.69 9.56
N PRO A 151 6.83 -24.74 8.71
CA PRO A 151 7.09 -23.36 9.14
C PRO A 151 5.85 -22.61 9.66
N LEU A 152 4.66 -22.99 9.18
CA LEU A 152 3.39 -22.39 9.58
C LEU A 152 2.66 -23.30 10.57
N SER A 153 2.87 -23.06 11.86
CA SER A 153 2.36 -23.90 12.97
C SER A 153 0.85 -24.19 12.91
N ILE A 154 0.04 -23.23 12.45
CA ILE A 154 -1.41 -23.38 12.28
C ILE A 154 -1.77 -24.56 11.36
N TYR A 155 -0.89 -24.89 10.41
CA TYR A 155 -1.10 -25.98 9.44
C TYR A 155 -0.38 -27.29 9.81
N GLN A 156 0.50 -27.29 10.82
CA GLN A 156 1.33 -28.44 11.19
C GLN A 156 0.50 -29.71 11.41
N ALA A 157 -0.57 -29.62 12.21
CA ALA A 157 -1.39 -30.77 12.55
C ALA A 157 -2.05 -31.39 11.32
N ASN A 158 -2.55 -30.56 10.39
CA ASN A 158 -3.20 -31.02 9.17
C ASN A 158 -2.20 -31.64 8.19
N VAL A 159 -1.01 -31.04 8.04
CA VAL A 159 0.06 -31.57 7.19
C VAL A 159 0.57 -32.91 7.76
N SER A 160 0.84 -32.97 9.06
CA SER A 160 1.27 -34.20 9.74
C SER A 160 0.25 -35.33 9.60
N LYS A 161 -1.04 -35.00 9.79
CA LYS A 161 -2.13 -35.95 9.57
C LYS A 161 -2.14 -36.48 8.13
N LEU A 162 -2.05 -35.60 7.14
CA LEU A 162 -2.02 -36.00 5.73
C LEU A 162 -0.86 -36.95 5.43
N ILE A 163 0.34 -36.66 5.95
CA ILE A 163 1.51 -37.51 5.76
C ILE A 163 1.26 -38.91 6.34
N LYS A 164 0.76 -38.98 7.58
CA LYS A 164 0.49 -40.26 8.25
C LYS A 164 -0.62 -41.05 7.55
N ASP A 165 -1.72 -40.39 7.19
CA ASP A 165 -2.84 -41.01 6.47
C ASP A 165 -2.40 -41.53 5.10
N THR A 166 -1.61 -40.73 4.37
CA THR A 166 -1.08 -41.12 3.05
C THR A 166 -0.13 -42.30 3.17
N LEU A 167 0.76 -42.29 4.17
CA LEU A 167 1.68 -43.40 4.43
C LEU A 167 0.92 -44.71 4.70
N ILE A 168 -0.10 -44.66 5.56
CA ILE A 168 -0.95 -45.83 5.87
C ILE A 168 -1.65 -46.33 4.60
N ALA A 169 -2.18 -45.43 3.77
CA ALA A 169 -2.82 -45.79 2.51
C ALA A 169 -1.83 -46.48 1.55
N GLN A 170 -0.63 -45.94 1.35
CA GLN A 170 0.37 -46.54 0.44
C GLN A 170 0.79 -47.94 0.87
N VAL A 171 0.90 -48.18 2.18
CA VAL A 171 1.21 -49.50 2.73
C VAL A 171 0.06 -50.48 2.53
N THR A 172 -1.18 -50.00 2.72
CA THR A 172 -2.39 -50.80 2.50
C THR A 172 -2.56 -51.17 1.03
N ASP A 173 -2.19 -50.27 0.12
CA ASP A 173 -2.19 -50.47 -1.33
C ASP A 173 -1.03 -51.36 -1.83
N GLY A 174 -0.15 -51.80 -0.92
CA GLY A 174 0.98 -52.69 -1.25
C GLY A 174 2.13 -52.00 -1.98
N LEU A 175 2.23 -50.67 -1.93
CA LEU A 175 3.26 -49.87 -2.61
C LEU A 175 4.58 -49.81 -1.81
N VAL A 176 5.10 -51.00 -1.48
CA VAL A 176 6.31 -51.25 -0.67
C VAL A 176 7.34 -51.98 -1.52
N LYS A 177 8.64 -51.75 -1.29
CA LYS A 177 9.74 -52.29 -2.12
C LYS A 177 9.77 -53.83 -2.23
N ASP A 178 9.48 -54.53 -1.14
CA ASP A 178 9.43 -55.99 -1.11
C ASP A 178 7.99 -56.49 -0.93
N PRO A 179 7.25 -56.79 -2.00
CA PRO A 179 5.88 -57.32 -1.89
C PRO A 179 5.83 -58.79 -1.46
N LYS A 180 6.96 -59.52 -1.54
CA LYS A 180 7.06 -60.96 -1.21
C LYS A 180 7.14 -61.22 0.30
N THR A 181 7.83 -60.36 1.03
CA THR A 181 7.54 -60.14 2.45
C THR A 181 6.28 -59.31 2.48
N ARG A 182 5.09 -59.95 2.51
CA ARG A 182 3.90 -59.29 3.04
C ARG A 182 4.27 -58.90 4.47
N ILE A 183 4.88 -57.73 4.63
CA ILE A 183 5.05 -57.08 5.91
C ILE A 183 3.62 -56.95 6.38
N ASN A 184 3.19 -57.87 7.25
CA ASN A 184 1.89 -57.76 7.88
C ASN A 184 1.82 -56.34 8.43
N SER A 185 0.69 -55.66 8.27
CA SER A 185 0.51 -54.27 8.74
C SER A 185 1.04 -54.04 10.17
N LYS A 186 1.03 -55.10 11.00
CA LYS A 186 1.70 -55.19 12.31
C LYS A 186 3.21 -54.91 12.27
N THR A 187 3.98 -55.61 11.43
CA THR A 187 5.44 -55.44 11.31
C THR A 187 5.83 -54.10 10.69
N HIS A 188 4.98 -53.53 9.82
CA HIS A 188 5.23 -52.18 9.29
C HIS A 188 5.06 -51.12 10.39
N ASN A 189 4.05 -51.29 11.24
CA ASN A 189 3.80 -50.39 12.37
C ASN A 189 4.89 -50.45 13.46
N GLU A 190 5.70 -51.52 13.49
CA GLU A 190 6.86 -51.65 14.39
C GLU A 190 8.07 -50.82 13.91
N LEU A 191 8.13 -50.45 12.62
CA LEU A 191 9.19 -49.59 12.09
C LEU A 191 9.02 -48.15 12.56
N SER A 192 10.14 -47.45 12.75
CA SER A 192 10.15 -46.01 12.96
C SER A 192 9.46 -45.29 11.80
N PHE A 193 8.91 -44.10 12.04
CA PHE A 193 8.25 -43.31 10.98
C PHE A 193 9.17 -43.12 9.76
N HIS A 194 10.45 -42.85 9.99
CA HIS A 194 11.45 -42.76 8.93
C HIS A 194 11.67 -44.10 8.19
N GLY A 195 11.78 -45.21 8.93
CA GLY A 195 11.91 -46.55 8.33
C GLY A 195 10.69 -46.94 7.49
N ARG A 196 9.49 -46.55 7.94
CA ARG A 196 8.25 -46.72 7.17
C ARG A 196 8.26 -45.95 5.85
N LEU A 197 8.79 -44.72 5.83
CA LEU A 197 8.93 -43.94 4.59
C LEU A 197 9.94 -44.57 3.62
N ILE A 198 11.09 -45.06 4.11
CA ILE A 198 12.11 -45.70 3.27
C ILE A 198 11.59 -47.01 2.64
N SER A 199 10.66 -47.70 3.30
CA SER A 199 10.08 -48.95 2.79
C SER A 199 9.18 -48.76 1.55
N LEU A 200 8.71 -47.52 1.29
CA LEU A 200 7.87 -47.24 0.13
C LEU A 200 8.65 -47.45 -1.18
N ASN A 201 7.97 -48.00 -2.18
CA ASN A 201 8.51 -48.03 -3.54
C ASN A 201 8.38 -46.65 -4.21
N TRP A 202 8.92 -46.50 -5.43
CA TRP A 202 8.90 -45.23 -6.15
C TRP A 202 7.48 -44.68 -6.37
N GLN A 203 6.48 -45.54 -6.61
CA GLN A 203 5.08 -45.14 -6.80
C GLN A 203 4.46 -44.61 -5.50
N GLY A 204 4.68 -45.32 -4.40
CA GLY A 204 4.21 -44.89 -3.07
C GLY A 204 4.82 -43.54 -2.68
N MET A 205 6.10 -43.33 -2.99
CA MET A 205 6.76 -42.04 -2.74
C MET A 205 6.25 -40.93 -3.67
N LEU A 206 6.05 -41.23 -4.96
CA LEU A 206 5.47 -40.26 -5.90
C LEU A 206 4.07 -39.82 -5.46
N ASN A 207 3.21 -40.76 -5.06
CA ASN A 207 1.88 -40.46 -4.52
C ASN A 207 1.96 -39.58 -3.27
N MET A 208 2.91 -39.85 -2.37
CA MET A 208 3.16 -39.01 -1.19
C MET A 208 3.52 -37.57 -1.59
N PHE A 209 4.41 -37.40 -2.57
CA PHE A 209 4.80 -36.10 -3.08
C PHE A 209 3.63 -35.35 -3.72
N GLU A 210 2.84 -36.00 -4.55
CA GLU A 210 1.65 -35.38 -5.17
C GLU A 210 0.66 -34.87 -4.12
N ARG A 211 0.40 -35.67 -3.07
CA ARG A 211 -0.48 -35.27 -1.96
C ARG A 211 0.09 -34.09 -1.19
N LEU A 212 1.40 -34.11 -0.89
CA LEU A 212 2.08 -33.03 -0.17
C LEU A 212 2.13 -31.73 -0.99
N CYS A 213 2.51 -31.79 -2.27
CA CYS A 213 2.46 -30.66 -3.19
C CYS A 213 1.03 -30.09 -3.26
N GLY A 214 0.03 -30.96 -3.33
CA GLY A 214 -1.38 -30.59 -3.33
C GLY A 214 -1.80 -29.80 -2.09
N ILE A 215 -1.43 -30.25 -0.88
CA ILE A 215 -1.78 -29.52 0.35
C ILE A 215 -1.00 -28.21 0.49
N MET A 216 0.27 -28.18 0.11
CA MET A 216 1.09 -26.96 0.17
C MET A 216 0.53 -25.89 -0.78
N ASN A 217 0.09 -26.27 -1.98
CA ASN A 217 -0.58 -25.37 -2.91
C ASN A 217 -1.90 -24.81 -2.35
N ARG A 218 -2.71 -25.65 -1.70
CA ARG A 218 -3.95 -25.20 -1.02
C ARG A 218 -3.65 -24.22 0.11
N ILE A 219 -2.61 -24.49 0.91
CA ILE A 219 -2.16 -23.58 1.98
C ILE A 219 -1.71 -22.24 1.39
N LYS A 220 -0.91 -22.25 0.31
CA LYS A 220 -0.46 -21.06 -0.40
C LYS A 220 -1.62 -20.21 -0.91
N ILE A 221 -2.63 -20.83 -1.52
CA ILE A 221 -3.84 -20.13 -1.98
C ILE A 221 -4.63 -19.56 -0.80
N SER A 222 -4.82 -20.34 0.27
CA SER A 222 -5.50 -19.90 1.49
C SER A 222 -4.81 -18.68 2.14
N GLU A 223 -3.48 -18.70 2.28
CA GLU A 223 -2.74 -17.56 2.84
C GLU A 223 -2.74 -16.33 1.92
N LYS A 224 -2.78 -16.51 0.60
CA LYS A 224 -3.00 -15.40 -0.35
C LYS A 224 -4.36 -14.73 -0.13
N GLU A 225 -5.44 -15.52 0.00
CA GLU A 225 -6.78 -14.98 0.26
C GLU A 225 -6.87 -14.28 1.62
N LYS A 226 -6.20 -14.82 2.65
CA LYS A 226 -6.09 -14.13 3.95
C LYS A 226 -5.30 -12.82 3.84
N GLY A 227 -4.27 -12.78 2.98
CA GLY A 227 -3.51 -11.56 2.68
C GLY A 227 -4.38 -10.43 2.14
N LYS A 228 -5.43 -10.73 1.37
CA LYS A 228 -6.36 -9.69 0.87
C LYS A 228 -7.14 -8.96 1.98
N LYS A 229 -7.14 -9.48 3.20
CA LYS A 229 -7.84 -8.93 4.38
C LYS A 229 -6.88 -8.43 5.46
N ASP A 230 -5.62 -8.87 5.42
CA ASP A 230 -4.61 -8.59 6.45
C ASP A 230 -3.35 -8.02 5.78
N GLN A 231 -3.09 -6.73 6.02
CA GLN A 231 -1.98 -6.01 5.42
C GLN A 231 -0.61 -6.57 5.83
N ILE A 232 -0.47 -7.13 7.03
CA ILE A 232 0.80 -7.73 7.46
C ILE A 232 1.07 -9.02 6.68
N LYS A 233 0.02 -9.84 6.47
CA LYS A 233 0.12 -11.03 5.63
C LYS A 233 0.37 -10.71 4.16
N ALA A 234 -0.25 -9.66 3.64
CA ALA A 234 0.00 -9.17 2.28
C ALA A 234 1.47 -8.73 2.14
N MET A 235 1.95 -7.92 3.08
CA MET A 235 3.32 -7.40 3.09
C MET A 235 4.37 -8.49 3.27
N ALA A 236 4.06 -9.55 4.03
CA ALA A 236 4.90 -10.73 4.15
C ALA A 236 5.02 -11.49 2.81
N GLN A 237 4.00 -11.39 1.96
CA GLN A 237 3.98 -11.88 0.57
C GLN A 237 4.42 -10.82 -0.45
N LYS A 238 5.12 -9.76 0.02
CA LYS A 238 5.61 -8.65 -0.82
C LYS A 238 4.51 -8.02 -1.68
N THR A 239 3.29 -7.90 -1.16
CA THR A 239 2.15 -7.33 -1.88
C THR A 239 1.43 -6.30 -1.02
N ILE A 240 0.99 -5.18 -1.61
CA ILE A 240 0.07 -4.21 -1.01
C ILE A 240 -1.24 -4.23 -1.81
N PHE A 241 -2.38 -4.29 -1.12
CA PHE A 241 -3.70 -4.30 -1.77
C PHE A 241 -4.41 -2.94 -1.56
N LEU A 242 -4.73 -2.28 -2.66
CA LEU A 242 -5.38 -0.97 -2.74
C LEU A 242 -6.72 -1.04 -3.48
N ARG A 243 -7.75 -1.56 -2.80
CA ARG A 243 -9.11 -1.60 -3.36
C ARG A 243 -9.68 -0.19 -3.55
N GLY A 244 -10.42 0.00 -4.65
CA GLY A 244 -11.08 1.25 -4.99
C GLY A 244 -10.13 2.39 -5.37
N THR A 245 -8.86 2.08 -5.64
CA THR A 245 -7.86 3.08 -6.02
C THR A 245 -7.66 3.04 -7.54
N SER A 246 -7.76 4.19 -8.18
CA SER A 246 -7.57 4.36 -9.63
C SER A 246 -6.10 4.14 -10.03
N ASN A 247 -5.89 3.77 -11.30
CA ASN A 247 -4.55 3.64 -11.87
C ASN A 247 -3.80 4.98 -11.83
N ALA A 248 -4.48 6.08 -12.21
CA ALA A 248 -3.91 7.42 -12.23
C ALA A 248 -3.32 7.81 -10.87
N ALA A 249 -4.08 7.62 -9.78
CA ALA A 249 -3.59 7.96 -8.44
C ALA A 249 -2.36 7.14 -8.03
N VAL A 250 -2.31 5.86 -8.40
CA VAL A 250 -1.13 5.00 -8.14
C VAL A 250 0.07 5.46 -8.96
N GLN A 251 -0.10 5.85 -10.22
CA GLN A 251 1.00 6.38 -11.04
C GLN A 251 1.53 7.70 -10.46
N SER A 252 0.65 8.61 -10.07
CA SER A 252 1.05 9.88 -9.45
C SER A 252 1.80 9.68 -8.14
N LEU A 253 1.38 8.71 -7.31
CA LEU A 253 2.14 8.30 -6.12
C LEU A 253 3.53 7.78 -6.50
N LEU A 254 3.64 6.90 -7.49
CA LEU A 254 4.93 6.33 -7.92
C LEU A 254 5.88 7.42 -8.45
N VAL A 255 5.38 8.28 -9.34
CA VAL A 255 6.13 9.41 -9.89
C VAL A 255 6.62 10.31 -8.76
N TRP A 256 5.76 10.61 -7.78
CA TRP A 256 6.17 11.42 -6.62
C TRP A 256 7.25 10.73 -5.77
N ILE A 257 7.13 9.43 -5.48
CA ILE A 257 8.14 8.68 -4.71
C ILE A 257 9.50 8.67 -5.41
N TYR A 258 9.52 8.54 -6.74
CA TYR A 258 10.78 8.42 -7.49
C TYR A 258 11.37 9.78 -7.90
N GLN A 259 10.54 10.75 -8.22
CA GLN A 259 10.97 12.02 -8.84
C GLN A 259 10.74 13.24 -7.93
N GLY A 260 9.99 13.09 -6.83
CA GLY A 260 9.63 14.19 -5.94
C GLY A 260 8.57 15.15 -6.48
N ASN A 261 8.11 14.95 -7.72
CA ASN A 261 7.17 15.83 -8.40
C ASN A 261 5.77 15.23 -8.44
N LEU A 262 4.78 15.97 -7.93
CA LEU A 262 3.38 15.56 -7.96
C LEU A 262 2.75 15.95 -9.30
N HIS A 263 2.26 14.96 -10.04
CA HIS A 263 1.52 15.17 -11.29
C HIS A 263 0.05 14.78 -11.07
N TYR A 264 -0.87 15.61 -11.55
CA TYR A 264 -2.32 15.34 -11.53
C TYR A 264 -3.00 16.06 -12.69
N GLU A 265 -4.16 15.57 -13.08
CA GLU A 265 -4.91 16.07 -14.25
C GLU A 265 -6.16 16.86 -13.85
N SER A 266 -6.72 16.57 -12.67
CA SER A 266 -7.92 17.18 -12.14
C SER A 266 -7.87 17.22 -10.61
N SER A 267 -8.73 18.06 -10.01
CA SER A 267 -8.84 18.12 -8.55
C SER A 267 -9.44 16.87 -7.93
N GLU A 268 -10.23 16.11 -8.69
CA GLU A 268 -10.70 14.78 -8.29
C GLU A 268 -9.51 13.81 -8.20
N HIS A 269 -8.67 13.77 -9.23
CA HIS A 269 -7.44 12.98 -9.22
C HIS A 269 -6.53 13.39 -8.06
N LEU A 270 -6.36 14.69 -7.80
CA LEU A 270 -5.57 15.18 -6.67
C LEU A 270 -6.13 14.73 -5.30
N TYR A 271 -7.47 14.69 -5.16
CA TYR A 271 -8.11 14.17 -3.96
C TYR A 271 -7.92 12.65 -3.81
N GLU A 272 -8.01 11.88 -4.89
CA GLU A 272 -7.72 10.44 -4.87
C GLU A 272 -6.26 10.15 -4.46
N VAL A 273 -5.30 10.95 -4.94
CA VAL A 273 -3.89 10.85 -4.52
C VAL A 273 -3.75 11.19 -3.04
N TYR A 274 -4.47 12.21 -2.55
CA TYR A 274 -4.51 12.54 -1.13
C TYR A 274 -5.02 11.37 -0.28
N GLU A 275 -6.16 10.77 -0.64
CA GLU A 275 -6.73 9.61 0.07
C GLU A 275 -5.75 8.42 0.07
N LEU A 276 -5.12 8.17 -1.08
CA LEU A 276 -4.11 7.12 -1.20
C LEU A 276 -2.89 7.38 -0.32
N ALA A 277 -2.40 8.61 -0.29
CA ALA A 277 -1.26 9.01 0.54
C ALA A 277 -1.58 8.81 2.03
N ILE A 278 -2.78 9.20 2.49
CA ILE A 278 -3.22 8.94 3.87
C ILE A 278 -3.31 7.44 4.16
N LYS A 279 -3.93 6.66 3.26
CA LYS A 279 -4.10 5.21 3.41
C LYS A 279 -2.76 4.48 3.53
N LEU A 280 -1.75 4.95 2.81
CA LEU A 280 -0.39 4.44 2.87
C LEU A 280 0.46 5.11 3.94
N GLY A 281 0.00 6.15 4.64
CA GLY A 281 0.79 6.88 5.63
C GLY A 281 1.96 7.68 5.05
N VAL A 282 1.83 8.17 3.82
CA VAL A 282 2.77 9.08 3.15
C VAL A 282 2.39 10.52 3.49
N ASN A 283 2.66 10.93 4.73
CA ASN A 283 2.16 12.20 5.29
C ASN A 283 2.63 13.43 4.50
N ALA A 284 3.87 13.42 3.99
CA ALA A 284 4.42 14.54 3.22
C ALA A 284 3.66 14.77 1.91
N LEU A 285 3.33 13.68 1.19
CA LEU A 285 2.53 13.77 -0.02
C LEU A 285 1.10 14.22 0.30
N ALA A 286 0.50 13.64 1.35
CA ALA A 286 -0.85 14.05 1.78
C ALA A 286 -0.92 15.54 2.08
N GLU A 287 0.08 16.10 2.76
CA GLU A 287 0.14 17.54 3.05
C GLU A 287 0.31 18.38 1.78
N VAL A 288 1.13 17.95 0.83
CA VAL A 288 1.30 18.63 -0.47
C VAL A 288 -0.03 18.67 -1.24
N CYS A 289 -0.73 17.53 -1.35
CA CYS A 289 -2.03 17.48 -2.00
C CYS A 289 -3.06 18.37 -1.30
N LEU A 290 -3.10 18.33 0.04
CA LEU A 290 -4.02 19.13 0.85
C LEU A 290 -3.77 20.64 0.69
N CYS A 291 -2.51 21.06 0.69
CA CYS A 291 -2.12 22.45 0.47
C CYS A 291 -2.55 22.94 -0.92
N GLN A 292 -2.33 22.13 -1.96
CA GLN A 292 -2.73 22.49 -3.32
C GLN A 292 -4.26 22.60 -3.45
N LEU A 293 -5.01 21.61 -2.96
CA LEU A 293 -6.47 21.63 -2.96
C LEU A 293 -7.01 22.86 -2.22
N PHE A 294 -6.48 23.15 -1.03
CA PHE A 294 -6.89 24.29 -0.23
C PHE A 294 -6.60 25.62 -0.92
N ASN A 295 -5.38 25.81 -1.42
CA ASN A 295 -4.97 27.07 -2.04
C ASN A 295 -5.81 27.34 -3.31
N THR A 296 -5.94 26.34 -4.19
CA THR A 296 -6.74 26.46 -5.42
C THR A 296 -8.20 26.78 -5.09
N ALA A 297 -8.81 26.06 -4.13
CA ALA A 297 -10.19 26.33 -3.73
C ALA A 297 -10.36 27.73 -3.13
N SER A 298 -9.46 28.12 -2.21
CA SER A 298 -9.47 29.44 -1.56
C SER A 298 -9.35 30.57 -2.59
N ASP A 299 -8.43 30.43 -3.56
CA ASP A 299 -8.22 31.42 -4.61
C ASP A 299 -9.46 31.57 -5.50
N ILE A 300 -10.08 30.45 -5.90
CA ILE A 300 -11.31 30.48 -6.70
C ILE A 300 -12.46 31.10 -5.91
N ILE A 301 -12.62 30.76 -4.63
CA ILE A 301 -13.66 31.31 -3.75
C ILE A 301 -13.47 32.82 -3.56
N HIS A 302 -12.24 33.29 -3.37
CA HIS A 302 -11.95 34.71 -3.26
C HIS A 302 -12.12 35.47 -4.57
N LYS A 303 -11.73 34.87 -5.71
CA LYS A 303 -11.93 35.44 -7.03
C LYS A 303 -13.42 35.60 -7.33
N THR A 304 -14.20 34.53 -7.15
CA THR A 304 -15.66 34.55 -7.35
C THR A 304 -16.36 35.51 -6.40
N GLN A 305 -15.87 35.65 -5.15
CA GLN A 305 -16.34 36.68 -4.22
C GLN A 305 -16.23 38.09 -4.80
N ARG A 306 -15.05 38.43 -5.32
CA ARG A 306 -14.78 39.78 -5.86
C ARG A 306 -15.63 40.08 -7.09
N LEU A 307 -15.99 39.05 -7.85
CA LEU A 307 -16.84 39.14 -9.03
C LEU A 307 -18.34 39.10 -8.70
N GLY A 308 -18.72 38.95 -7.42
CA GLY A 308 -20.12 38.85 -7.02
C GLY A 308 -20.81 37.57 -7.50
N ILE A 309 -20.05 36.53 -7.84
CA ILE A 309 -20.60 35.24 -8.29
C ILE A 309 -21.10 34.48 -7.05
N ALA A 310 -22.31 33.96 -7.16
CA ALA A 310 -22.96 33.23 -6.10
C ALA A 310 -22.33 31.84 -5.90
N LEU A 311 -22.40 31.32 -4.67
CA LEU A 311 -21.76 30.05 -4.32
C LEU A 311 -22.46 28.85 -4.96
N ASP A 312 -23.79 28.91 -5.13
CA ASP A 312 -24.58 27.89 -5.81
C ASP A 312 -24.12 27.69 -7.27
N THR A 313 -23.74 28.77 -7.95
CA THR A 313 -23.14 28.74 -9.28
C THR A 313 -21.81 27.98 -9.29
N LEU A 314 -20.96 28.25 -8.31
CA LEU A 314 -19.64 27.62 -8.19
C LEU A 314 -19.72 26.12 -7.84
N LEU A 315 -20.82 25.72 -7.20
CA LEU A 315 -21.11 24.33 -6.84
C LEU A 315 -21.94 23.59 -7.90
N GLY A 316 -22.20 24.21 -9.05
CA GLY A 316 -22.92 23.58 -10.16
C GLY A 316 -24.44 23.43 -9.94
N PHE A 317 -25.03 24.18 -9.00
CA PHE A 317 -26.48 24.15 -8.73
C PHE A 317 -27.30 25.14 -9.57
N THR A 318 -26.66 25.90 -10.46
CA THR A 318 -27.32 26.85 -11.37
C THR A 318 -27.88 26.20 -12.62
N SER A 319 -28.81 26.89 -13.28
CA SER A 319 -29.38 26.43 -14.55
C SER A 319 -28.30 26.32 -15.63
N ALA A 320 -28.44 25.38 -16.57
CA ALA A 320 -27.55 25.25 -17.72
C ALA A 320 -27.40 26.57 -18.51
N GLU A 321 -28.49 27.35 -18.62
CA GLU A 321 -28.49 28.66 -19.29
C GLU A 321 -27.66 29.74 -18.56
N GLU A 322 -27.55 29.65 -17.23
CA GLU A 322 -26.71 30.56 -16.44
C GLU A 322 -25.25 30.15 -16.53
N SER A 323 -24.98 28.84 -16.57
CA SER A 323 -23.64 28.28 -16.72
C SER A 323 -23.02 28.61 -18.08
N GLU A 324 -23.79 28.59 -19.17
CA GLU A 324 -23.31 28.98 -20.51
C GLU A 324 -22.80 30.45 -20.55
N LYS A 325 -23.56 31.38 -19.93
CA LYS A 325 -23.16 32.79 -19.87
C LYS A 325 -21.88 33.05 -19.08
N LEU A 326 -21.55 32.17 -18.13
CA LEU A 326 -20.36 32.25 -17.29
C LEU A 326 -19.15 31.57 -17.94
N GLN A 327 -19.38 30.54 -18.77
CA GLN A 327 -18.33 29.93 -19.58
C GLN A 327 -17.74 30.93 -20.57
N ASP A 328 -18.58 31.77 -21.19
CA ASP A 328 -18.14 32.84 -22.10
C ASP A 328 -17.22 33.88 -21.42
N GLN A 329 -17.27 33.98 -20.08
CA GLN A 329 -16.41 34.89 -19.31
C GLN A 329 -15.11 34.24 -18.84
N HIS A 330 -14.84 32.97 -19.17
CA HIS A 330 -13.67 32.20 -18.71
C HIS A 330 -13.51 32.16 -17.18
N VAL A 331 -14.57 32.41 -16.40
CA VAL A 331 -14.46 32.52 -14.93
C VAL A 331 -14.58 31.15 -14.24
N VAL A 332 -15.31 30.19 -14.82
CA VAL A 332 -15.75 28.96 -14.13
C VAL A 332 -15.48 27.70 -14.96
N SER A 333 -14.28 27.54 -15.54
CA SER A 333 -13.90 26.26 -16.17
C SER A 333 -13.35 25.25 -15.15
N ASP A 334 -13.07 25.70 -13.92
CA ASP A 334 -12.44 24.89 -12.89
C ASP A 334 -13.50 24.37 -11.89
N ASN A 335 -13.73 23.07 -11.90
CA ASN A 335 -14.67 22.37 -11.02
C ASN A 335 -14.06 21.99 -9.66
N THR A 336 -12.88 22.52 -9.32
CA THR A 336 -12.17 22.23 -8.06
C THR A 336 -13.03 22.46 -6.82
N VAL A 337 -13.74 23.58 -6.76
CA VAL A 337 -14.55 23.94 -5.57
C VAL A 337 -15.74 23.01 -5.44
N GLU A 338 -16.42 22.69 -6.54
CA GLU A 338 -17.50 21.72 -6.57
C GLU A 338 -17.02 20.36 -6.03
N ILE A 339 -15.92 19.84 -6.56
CA ILE A 339 -15.34 18.55 -6.16
C ILE A 339 -15.01 18.54 -4.67
N ILE A 340 -14.29 19.56 -4.18
CA ILE A 340 -13.87 19.64 -2.77
C ILE A 340 -15.09 19.69 -1.86
N PHE A 341 -16.11 20.49 -2.19
CA PHE A 341 -17.34 20.54 -1.41
C PHE A 341 -18.04 19.18 -1.43
N GLN A 342 -18.23 18.57 -2.61
CA GLN A 342 -18.90 17.28 -2.71
C GLN A 342 -18.19 16.19 -1.89
N ARG A 343 -16.85 16.16 -1.89
CA ARG A 343 -16.05 15.21 -1.11
C ARG A 343 -16.14 15.50 0.39
N VAL A 344 -15.80 16.72 0.81
CA VAL A 344 -15.78 17.12 2.24
C VAL A 344 -17.14 16.93 2.92
N LEU A 345 -18.23 17.20 2.21
CA LEU A 345 -19.57 17.08 2.76
C LEU A 345 -20.02 15.63 2.91
N LYS A 346 -19.60 14.73 2.00
CA LYS A 346 -19.97 13.31 2.04
C LYS A 346 -19.08 12.50 2.97
N ASP A 347 -17.81 12.88 3.10
CA ASP A 347 -16.82 12.12 3.85
C ASP A 347 -17.15 12.07 5.34
N GLU A 348 -16.93 10.89 5.95
CA GLU A 348 -17.10 10.70 7.40
C GLU A 348 -16.00 11.41 8.19
N LYS A 349 -14.80 11.52 7.60
CA LYS A 349 -13.60 12.10 8.21
C LYS A 349 -12.90 13.04 7.22
N PRO A 350 -13.51 14.17 6.86
CA PRO A 350 -12.90 15.09 5.91
C PRO A 350 -11.63 15.72 6.50
N PRO A 351 -10.68 16.16 5.65
CA PRO A 351 -9.47 16.82 6.11
C PRO A 351 -9.82 18.12 6.83
N ALA A 352 -9.33 18.31 8.06
CA ALA A 352 -9.73 19.44 8.92
C ALA A 352 -9.61 20.80 8.22
N ARG A 353 -8.51 21.02 7.49
CA ARG A 353 -8.26 22.28 6.77
C ARG A 353 -9.26 22.55 5.64
N LEU A 354 -9.68 21.51 4.91
CA LEU A 354 -10.72 21.66 3.88
C LEU A 354 -12.10 21.76 4.50
N LEU A 355 -12.36 21.02 5.59
CA LEU A 355 -13.58 21.12 6.37
C LEU A 355 -13.81 22.54 6.86
N ASP A 356 -12.79 23.16 7.46
CA ASP A 356 -12.88 24.53 7.98
C ASP A 356 -13.15 25.53 6.84
N LEU A 357 -12.48 25.40 5.70
CA LEU A 357 -12.74 26.22 4.51
C LEU A 357 -14.19 26.09 4.04
N VAL A 358 -14.67 24.86 3.85
CA VAL A 358 -16.03 24.58 3.37
C VAL A 358 -17.07 25.10 4.35
N VAL A 359 -16.91 24.80 5.64
CA VAL A 359 -17.83 25.24 6.70
C VAL A 359 -17.86 26.76 6.81
N ASP A 360 -16.72 27.44 6.78
CA ASP A 360 -16.66 28.90 6.87
C ASP A 360 -17.33 29.58 5.67
N VAL A 361 -17.06 29.08 4.47
CA VAL A 361 -17.60 29.62 3.23
C VAL A 361 -19.12 29.40 3.18
N MET A 362 -19.57 28.20 3.55
CA MET A 362 -21.00 27.89 3.66
C MET A 362 -21.68 28.74 4.72
N ALA A 363 -21.15 28.81 5.95
CA ALA A 363 -21.78 29.54 7.03
C ALA A 363 -21.97 31.04 6.70
N LYS A 364 -21.03 31.63 5.95
CA LYS A 364 -21.10 33.03 5.50
C LYS A 364 -22.09 33.27 4.36
N ARG A 365 -22.36 32.25 3.52
CA ARG A 365 -23.11 32.39 2.26
C ARG A 365 -24.34 31.50 2.16
N MET A 366 -24.68 30.77 3.21
CA MET A 366 -25.81 29.85 3.21
C MET A 366 -27.12 30.60 3.02
N HIS A 367 -27.90 30.18 2.03
CA HIS A 367 -29.28 30.59 1.82
C HIS A 367 -30.19 29.37 1.68
N SER A 368 -31.50 29.56 1.82
CA SER A 368 -32.50 28.48 1.86
C SER A 368 -32.43 27.56 0.63
N ARG A 369 -32.26 28.14 -0.57
CA ARG A 369 -32.09 27.37 -1.81
C ARG A 369 -30.84 26.49 -1.80
N LEU A 370 -29.68 27.01 -1.39
CA LEU A 370 -28.45 26.23 -1.32
C LEU A 370 -28.57 25.10 -0.29
N TRP A 371 -29.15 25.38 0.87
CA TRP A 371 -29.42 24.36 1.88
C TRP A 371 -30.29 23.22 1.35
N ALA A 372 -31.35 23.53 0.60
CA ALA A 372 -32.25 22.53 0.03
C ALA A 372 -31.51 21.55 -0.92
N HIS A 373 -30.49 22.02 -1.65
CA HIS A 373 -29.67 21.16 -2.50
C HIS A 373 -28.69 20.28 -1.72
N MET A 374 -28.22 20.73 -0.55
CA MET A 374 -27.12 20.09 0.15
C MET A 374 -27.55 19.22 1.33
N GLN A 375 -28.72 19.45 1.91
CA GLN A 375 -29.17 18.77 3.13
C GLN A 375 -29.16 17.22 3.03
N GLU A 376 -29.32 16.67 1.82
CA GLU A 376 -29.31 15.22 1.59
C GLU A 376 -27.89 14.63 1.46
N THR A 377 -26.90 15.46 1.14
CA THR A 377 -25.52 15.03 0.89
C THR A 377 -24.58 15.31 2.04
N ILE A 378 -24.91 16.27 2.90
CA ILE A 378 -24.09 16.65 4.06
C ILE A 378 -24.14 15.55 5.12
N SER A 379 -22.97 15.03 5.48
CA SER A 379 -22.81 14.09 6.58
C SER A 379 -23.18 14.76 7.92
N ARG A 380 -23.79 14.00 8.83
CA ARG A 380 -24.24 14.51 10.13
C ARG A 380 -23.15 15.28 10.91
N PRO A 381 -21.88 14.82 10.99
CA PRO A 381 -20.83 15.56 11.68
C PRO A 381 -20.57 16.94 11.07
N VAL A 382 -20.58 17.04 9.73
CA VAL A 382 -20.36 18.29 9.01
C VAL A 382 -21.55 19.24 9.19
N ALA A 383 -22.79 18.72 9.15
CA ALA A 383 -24.00 19.50 9.39
C ALA A 383 -24.00 20.15 10.78
N LEU A 384 -23.60 19.42 11.82
CA LEU A 384 -23.51 19.95 13.19
C LEU A 384 -22.49 21.09 13.27
N ARG A 385 -21.28 20.89 12.72
CA ARG A 385 -20.24 21.91 12.71
C ARG A 385 -20.64 23.15 11.93
N LEU A 386 -21.37 22.99 10.83
CA LEU A 386 -21.94 24.11 10.08
C LEU A 386 -22.93 24.92 10.91
N VAL A 387 -23.86 24.27 11.62
CA VAL A 387 -24.82 24.94 12.51
C VAL A 387 -24.11 25.70 13.61
N GLU A 388 -23.11 25.10 14.25
CA GLU A 388 -22.27 25.74 15.27
C GLU A 388 -21.59 27.01 14.73
N THR A 389 -20.94 26.93 13.56
CA THR A 389 -20.30 28.09 12.94
C THR A 389 -21.32 29.17 12.56
N MET A 390 -22.50 28.79 12.05
CA MET A 390 -23.56 29.75 11.75
C MET A 390 -24.10 30.47 12.99
N LEU A 391 -24.23 29.77 14.13
CA LEU A 391 -24.63 30.38 15.40
C LEU A 391 -23.55 31.36 15.90
N HIS A 392 -22.28 30.94 15.88
CA HIS A 392 -21.17 31.81 16.28
C HIS A 392 -21.10 33.10 15.43
N LEU A 393 -21.30 33.00 14.12
CA LEU A 393 -21.35 34.18 13.24
C LEU A 393 -22.54 35.10 13.53
N LYS A 394 -23.68 34.57 13.99
CA LYS A 394 -24.83 35.39 14.41
C LYS A 394 -24.53 36.12 15.72
N ASP A 395 -23.96 35.42 16.70
CA ASP A 395 -23.60 36.01 17.99
C ASP A 395 -22.59 37.14 17.81
N MET A 396 -21.58 36.96 16.94
CA MET A 396 -20.65 38.03 16.60
C MET A 396 -21.36 39.25 15.97
N LYS A 397 -22.32 39.05 15.06
CA LYS A 397 -23.06 40.16 14.44
C LYS A 397 -23.92 40.92 15.45
N ALA A 398 -24.53 40.24 16.43
CA ALA A 398 -25.34 40.88 17.46
C ALA A 398 -24.50 41.84 18.33
N VAL A 399 -23.29 41.40 18.74
CA VAL A 399 -22.37 42.23 19.55
C VAL A 399 -21.92 43.50 18.81
N TYR A 400 -21.75 43.45 17.49
CA TYR A 400 -21.39 44.64 16.70
C TYR A 400 -22.55 45.63 16.52
N VAL A 401 -23.81 45.17 16.55
CA VAL A 401 -24.99 46.04 16.38
C VAL A 401 -25.37 46.74 17.69
N GLU A 402 -25.04 46.16 18.85
CA GLU A 402 -25.33 46.74 20.17
C GLU A 402 -24.29 47.78 20.66
N SER A 403 -23.25 48.07 19.86
CA SER A 403 -22.21 49.07 20.17
C SER A 403 -22.11 50.23 19.16
N PRO A 404 -23.21 50.98 18.88
CA PRO A 404 -23.18 52.11 17.95
C PRO A 404 -22.51 53.39 18.50
N ASP A 405 -22.17 53.45 19.80
CA ASP A 405 -21.72 54.68 20.47
C ASP A 405 -20.18 54.86 20.56
N SER A 406 -19.37 53.99 19.96
CA SER A 406 -17.93 54.25 19.78
C SER A 406 -17.63 54.85 18.40
N VAL A 407 -18.35 55.92 18.02
CA VAL A 407 -17.89 56.85 16.98
C VAL A 407 -16.76 57.66 17.59
N ILE A 408 -15.53 57.18 17.43
CA ILE A 408 -14.33 58.00 17.62
C ILE A 408 -14.41 59.12 16.57
N LYS A 409 -14.76 60.33 17.04
CA LYS A 409 -14.48 61.58 16.32
C LYS A 409 -12.97 61.63 16.09
N LEU A 410 -12.51 61.26 14.90
CA LEU A 410 -11.24 61.76 14.38
C LEU A 410 -11.49 63.22 13.99
N GLU A 411 -11.17 64.11 14.92
CA GLU A 411 -11.06 65.53 14.64
C GLU A 411 -9.89 65.78 13.68
N ASP A 412 -10.22 66.45 12.58
CA ASP A 412 -9.31 67.20 11.73
C ASP A 412 -8.36 68.04 12.58
N SER A 413 -7.07 67.74 12.49
CA SER A 413 -6.01 68.70 12.81
C SER A 413 -4.96 68.67 11.71
N HIS A 414 -5.25 69.42 10.64
CA HIS A 414 -4.22 70.05 9.83
C HIS A 414 -3.39 70.99 10.71
N SER A 415 -2.10 70.70 10.87
CA SER A 415 -1.09 71.75 11.03
C SER A 415 0.18 71.35 10.31
N ALA A 416 0.61 72.26 9.45
CA ALA A 416 1.81 72.20 8.64
C ALA A 416 3.07 72.03 9.48
N ASN A 417 4.04 71.27 8.94
CA ASN A 417 5.43 71.71 8.88
C ASN A 417 6.25 70.79 7.96
N THR A 418 6.54 71.32 6.77
CA THR A 418 7.73 71.00 5.98
C THR A 418 8.97 71.36 6.81
N PRO A 419 10.07 70.58 6.74
CA PRO A 419 11.17 71.13 5.96
C PRO A 419 11.95 70.13 5.10
N ALA A 420 12.58 70.76 4.12
CA ALA A 420 13.54 70.34 3.12
C ALA A 420 14.62 69.31 3.53
N ARG A 421 14.91 68.41 2.56
CA ARG A 421 16.22 68.17 1.91
C ARG A 421 17.35 67.57 2.77
N SER A 422 17.82 66.38 2.39
CA SER A 422 19.08 66.21 1.61
C SER A 422 19.67 64.79 1.75
N THR A 423 20.29 64.34 0.64
CA THR A 423 21.50 63.50 0.52
C THR A 423 21.41 61.96 0.67
N LEU A 424 21.60 61.30 -0.49
CA LEU A 424 22.62 60.27 -0.79
C LEU A 424 22.89 59.18 0.26
N GLU A 425 22.70 57.92 -0.12
CA GLU A 425 23.82 57.00 -0.38
C GLU A 425 23.36 55.74 -1.13
N ALA A 426 24.19 55.38 -2.11
CA ALA A 426 24.13 54.15 -2.89
C ALA A 426 24.77 53.00 -2.09
N ILE A 427 24.22 51.79 -2.17
CA ILE A 427 24.95 50.57 -1.80
C ILE A 427 24.69 49.50 -2.86
N ASP A 428 25.82 48.93 -3.29
CA ASP A 428 26.10 48.02 -4.38
C ASP A 428 25.44 46.64 -4.32
N GLU A 429 25.27 46.08 -5.53
CA GLU A 429 25.21 44.65 -5.83
C GLU A 429 26.51 43.92 -5.42
N PRO A 430 26.43 42.63 -5.05
CA PRO A 430 27.55 41.72 -5.27
C PRO A 430 27.19 40.67 -6.31
N THR A 431 27.82 40.80 -7.48
CA THR A 431 28.12 39.70 -8.39
C THR A 431 29.15 38.79 -7.73
N LEU A 432 28.90 37.49 -7.63
CA LEU A 432 29.96 36.50 -7.48
C LEU A 432 29.58 35.19 -8.16
N ALA A 433 30.36 34.92 -9.20
CA ALA A 433 30.44 33.67 -9.92
C ALA A 433 31.17 32.60 -9.08
N SER A 434 30.72 31.35 -9.21
CA SER A 434 31.55 30.14 -9.25
C SER A 434 30.77 29.06 -9.98
#